data_AF-A0A2P5FJ90-F1
#
_entry.id   AF-A0A2P5FJ90-F1
#
_cell.length_a   1.000
_cell.length_b   1.000
_cell.length_c   1.000
_cell.angle_alpha   90.00
_cell.angle_beta   90.00
_cell.angle_gamma   90.00
#
_symmetry.space_group_name_H-M   'P 1'
#
loop_
_entity.id
_entity.type
_entity.pdbx_description
1 polymer ?
#
loop_
_entity_poly.entity_id
_entity_poly.type
_entity_poly.pdbx_seq_one_letter_code
_entity_poly.pdbx_strand_id
1 'polypeptide(L)'
;MAVNESDATASLITSLWNSFRQVPPAAVPAVLDCVLASTGLSSSTLFASLIDTSPDFDKDENNGDDLGSDQCSYLASFVSALCHLLKKLGSDHDALKLFVWRSFLPLVKALHSFNRELLNQVAETFINVVVETNSWVVAEANLVPFLLRSVYHSLGMLQNEESEQVEQNFGPSYFSFLELDKERIWYPTWSLPLPISCYILTLMLDAALLNQQTAVTSESVVANGCLDAQHFADECGDADISSDKVDGLDIRAEKEFWNEIKRGLVDKESLVRKQSLHMLKKAVCANGASQSSSVSEITLRKKHSVPQGTTKRELWAAMEAQSLGVGRMCNSVEPNLNSQQKWDAFVLLYEMLDEYGTHLVEAAWNHQVSLLLQSSTSHVGFVSSDEGGKHRNLIETSGEIFNWLAILWERGLQHDNPQVRCLIMQSILGIKWKDNGNCANSVPESFMLGSFLQALNDPVHHKEFGVKGVYSSRTIEGAAEFLHLYASCLSSRKWIVFFSGLASAAKQQSFSRAGLMGLAECIASAACRVRTHDNETEAEREEVTFAEMAQREFNLESFPQNDKIALLDALRFIIESCKQHFNPNYRLRVCEKVLEAGASVVCTFDVPLEILLHFISTLPREFTDYGGKYNL
;
A
#
# COMPACT_ATOMS: atom_id res chain seq x y z
N MET A 1 64.74 8.28 -24.60
CA MET A 1 63.63 9.03 -25.22
C MET A 1 62.33 8.43 -24.68
N ALA A 2 61.93 8.86 -23.49
CA ALA A 2 60.66 8.50 -22.88
C ALA A 2 59.72 9.67 -23.14
N VAL A 3 59.04 9.64 -24.28
CA VAL A 3 57.88 10.51 -24.52
C VAL A 3 56.68 9.74 -24.00
N ASN A 4 56.41 9.99 -22.72
CA ASN A 4 55.14 9.93 -22.00
C ASN A 4 54.05 8.98 -22.54
N GLU A 5 53.99 7.75 -22.00
CA GLU A 5 52.79 6.89 -22.10
C GLU A 5 51.52 7.63 -21.63
N SER A 6 51.65 8.55 -20.67
CA SER A 6 50.55 9.42 -20.20
C SER A 6 50.07 10.44 -21.24
N ASP A 7 50.96 10.96 -22.09
CA ASP A 7 50.57 11.91 -23.15
C ASP A 7 49.95 11.18 -24.34
N ALA A 8 50.40 9.94 -24.60
CA ALA A 8 49.83 9.08 -25.62
C ALA A 8 48.40 8.64 -25.24
N THR A 9 48.16 8.26 -23.98
CA THR A 9 46.80 7.94 -23.49
C THR A 9 45.90 9.18 -23.45
N ALA A 10 46.40 10.34 -23.02
CA ALA A 10 45.62 11.59 -23.07
C ALA A 10 45.24 12.01 -24.51
N SER A 11 46.15 11.86 -25.48
CA SER A 11 45.90 12.10 -26.90
C SER A 11 44.89 11.11 -27.50
N LEU A 12 44.97 9.83 -27.11
CA LEU A 12 44.01 8.81 -27.50
C LEU A 12 42.62 9.09 -26.95
N ILE A 13 42.50 9.44 -25.66
CA ILE A 13 41.24 9.79 -25.01
C ILE A 13 40.61 11.00 -25.69
N THR A 14 41.40 12.04 -25.98
CA THR A 14 40.93 13.22 -26.73
C THR A 14 40.42 12.85 -28.13
N SER A 15 41.09 11.91 -28.80
CA SER A 15 40.67 11.42 -30.12
C SER A 15 39.38 10.59 -30.06
N LEU A 16 39.23 9.73 -29.05
CA LEU A 16 38.01 8.97 -28.77
C LEU A 16 36.83 9.90 -28.46
N TRP A 17 37.06 10.92 -27.64
CA TRP A 17 36.07 11.97 -27.35
C TRP A 17 35.56 12.65 -28.62
N ASN A 18 36.47 13.04 -29.52
CA ASN A 18 36.08 13.62 -30.80
C ASN A 18 35.34 12.62 -31.71
N SER A 19 35.71 11.35 -31.65
CA SER A 19 35.04 10.28 -32.39
C SER A 19 33.60 10.05 -31.92
N PHE A 20 33.32 10.10 -30.61
CA PHE A 20 31.95 9.93 -30.08
C PHE A 20 30.97 10.99 -30.58
N ARG A 21 31.44 12.16 -31.04
CA ARG A 21 30.59 13.18 -31.67
C ARG A 21 30.16 12.81 -33.10
N GLN A 22 30.89 11.92 -33.75
CA GLN A 22 30.72 11.57 -35.16
C GLN A 22 30.17 10.16 -35.37
N VAL A 23 30.31 9.29 -34.36
CA VAL A 23 29.95 7.88 -34.43
C VAL A 23 28.61 7.65 -33.72
N PRO A 24 27.65 6.93 -34.33
CA PRO A 24 26.39 6.60 -33.67
C PRO A 24 26.61 5.59 -32.52
N PRO A 25 25.78 5.60 -31.46
CA PRO A 25 25.98 4.79 -30.26
C PRO A 25 26.12 3.29 -30.52
N ALA A 26 25.47 2.77 -31.57
CA ALA A 26 25.51 1.37 -31.97
C ALA A 26 26.87 0.94 -32.57
N ALA A 27 27.65 1.87 -33.12
CA ALA A 27 28.96 1.59 -33.70
C ALA A 27 30.12 1.75 -32.68
N VAL A 28 29.86 2.36 -31.52
CA VAL A 28 30.85 2.62 -30.48
C VAL A 28 31.53 1.34 -29.94
N PRO A 29 30.81 0.24 -29.64
CA PRO A 29 31.45 -1.01 -29.19
C PRO A 29 32.52 -1.53 -30.16
N ALA A 30 32.23 -1.53 -31.46
CA ALA A 30 33.15 -2.00 -32.49
C ALA A 30 34.39 -1.09 -32.63
N VAL A 31 34.21 0.23 -32.49
CA VAL A 31 35.33 1.19 -32.47
C VAL A 31 36.23 0.93 -31.26
N LEU A 32 35.66 0.72 -30.08
CA LEU A 32 36.43 0.43 -28.87
C LEU A 32 37.16 -0.91 -28.97
N ASP A 33 36.53 -1.93 -29.55
CA ASP A 33 37.18 -3.23 -29.75
C ASP A 33 38.39 -3.12 -30.68
N CYS A 34 38.27 -2.35 -31.77
CA CYS A 34 39.39 -2.05 -32.66
C CYS A 34 40.50 -1.26 -31.95
N VAL A 35 40.15 -0.29 -31.10
CA VAL A 35 41.12 0.51 -30.34
C VAL A 35 41.85 -0.34 -29.31
N LEU A 36 41.13 -1.17 -28.53
CA LEU A 36 41.74 -2.09 -27.57
C LEU A 36 42.68 -3.08 -28.27
N ALA A 37 42.28 -3.62 -29.43
CA ALA A 37 43.10 -4.55 -30.21
C ALA A 37 44.34 -3.90 -30.84
N SER A 38 44.27 -2.64 -31.26
CA SER A 38 45.36 -1.93 -31.96
C SER A 38 46.34 -1.21 -31.04
N THR A 39 45.90 -0.81 -29.84
CA THR A 39 46.73 -0.05 -28.88
C THR A 39 47.30 -0.92 -27.76
N GLY A 40 46.75 -2.12 -27.53
CA GLY A 40 47.17 -3.00 -26.44
C GLY A 40 46.78 -2.48 -25.04
N LEU A 41 45.94 -1.46 -24.95
CA LEU A 41 45.41 -0.93 -23.69
C LEU A 41 44.45 -1.93 -23.03
N SER A 42 44.49 -2.01 -21.70
CA SER A 42 43.49 -2.77 -20.94
C SER A 42 42.16 -2.00 -20.90
N SER A 43 41.05 -2.75 -20.82
CA SER A 43 39.72 -2.15 -20.67
C SER A 43 39.59 -1.34 -19.37
N SER A 44 40.32 -1.71 -18.31
CA SER A 44 40.31 -0.99 -17.02
C SER A 44 41.02 0.36 -17.09
N THR A 45 42.18 0.43 -17.75
CA THR A 45 42.91 1.69 -17.94
C THR A 45 42.15 2.65 -18.85
N LEU A 46 41.51 2.12 -19.90
CA LEU A 46 40.69 2.92 -20.80
C LEU A 46 39.43 3.45 -20.10
N PHE A 47 38.76 2.60 -19.30
CA PHE A 47 37.60 2.99 -18.50
C PHE A 47 37.94 4.08 -17.47
N ALA A 48 39.01 3.88 -16.68
CA ALA A 48 39.45 4.86 -15.68
C ALA A 48 39.78 6.23 -16.30
N SER A 49 40.42 6.23 -17.48
CA SER A 49 40.77 7.47 -18.19
C SER A 49 39.54 8.17 -18.79
N LEU A 50 38.56 7.41 -19.28
CA LEU A 50 37.30 7.97 -19.82
C LEU A 50 36.39 8.53 -18.72
N ILE A 51 36.31 7.85 -17.57
CA ILE A 51 35.47 8.30 -16.46
C ILE A 51 36.07 9.51 -15.74
N ASP A 52 37.41 9.60 -15.64
CA ASP A 52 38.11 10.77 -15.07
C ASP A 52 38.03 12.01 -15.98
N THR A 53 37.73 11.82 -17.27
CA THR A 53 37.55 12.91 -18.24
C THR A 53 36.08 13.20 -18.55
N SER A 54 35.13 12.67 -17.77
CA SER A 54 33.69 12.82 -18.01
C SER A 54 33.28 14.29 -18.17
N PRO A 55 32.23 14.60 -18.96
CA PRO A 55 31.77 15.97 -19.13
C PRO A 55 31.34 16.54 -17.78
N ASP A 56 31.67 17.80 -17.52
CA ASP A 56 31.16 18.52 -16.36
C ASP A 56 29.72 18.94 -16.66
N PHE A 57 28.77 18.13 -16.19
CA PHE A 57 27.34 18.27 -16.51
C PHE A 57 26.66 19.46 -15.82
N ASP A 58 27.32 20.11 -14.85
CA ASP A 58 26.74 21.26 -14.12
C ASP A 58 27.05 22.62 -14.79
N LYS A 59 27.95 22.68 -15.80
CA LYS A 59 28.38 23.96 -16.41
C LYS A 59 27.47 24.54 -17.49
N ASP A 60 26.47 23.81 -17.96
CA ASP A 60 25.60 24.22 -19.08
C ASP A 60 24.19 24.71 -18.68
N GLU A 61 23.85 24.79 -17.37
CA GLU A 61 22.53 25.28 -16.91
C GLU A 61 22.24 26.76 -17.26
N ASN A 62 23.21 27.53 -17.76
CA ASN A 62 23.07 28.98 -18.01
C ASN A 62 22.70 29.39 -19.44
N ASN A 63 22.62 28.45 -20.40
CA ASN A 63 22.16 28.77 -21.76
C ASN A 63 20.88 27.98 -22.04
N GLY A 64 19.73 28.67 -22.02
CA GLY A 64 18.41 28.10 -22.31
C GLY A 64 18.18 27.68 -23.77
N ASP A 65 19.22 27.18 -24.44
CA ASP A 65 19.14 26.56 -25.75
C ASP A 65 18.92 25.05 -25.58
N ASP A 66 17.92 24.54 -26.30
CA ASP A 66 17.63 23.12 -26.44
C ASP A 66 18.91 22.34 -26.81
N LEU A 67 19.24 21.27 -26.06
CA LEU A 67 20.44 20.49 -26.33
C LEU A 67 20.36 19.96 -27.78
N GLY A 68 21.20 20.45 -28.68
CA GLY A 68 21.17 20.05 -30.09
C GLY A 68 21.25 18.52 -30.25
N SER A 69 20.64 17.97 -31.30
CA SER A 69 20.65 16.53 -31.63
C SER A 69 22.05 15.90 -31.59
N ASP A 70 23.06 16.70 -31.92
CA ASP A 70 24.47 16.31 -31.98
C ASP A 70 25.06 16.10 -30.57
N GLN A 71 24.63 16.87 -29.57
CA GLN A 71 25.05 16.71 -28.17
C GLN A 71 24.36 15.51 -27.52
N CYS A 72 23.09 15.25 -27.85
CA CYS A 72 22.36 14.05 -27.40
C CYS A 72 23.00 12.76 -27.95
N SER A 73 23.31 12.75 -29.25
CA SER A 73 23.97 11.60 -29.90
C SER A 73 25.36 11.33 -29.32
N TYR A 74 26.10 12.40 -29.03
CA TYR A 74 27.40 12.31 -28.36
C TYR A 74 27.32 11.72 -26.95
N LEU A 75 26.35 12.15 -26.14
CA LEU A 75 26.15 11.62 -24.78
C LEU A 75 25.74 10.15 -24.81
N ALA A 76 24.85 9.76 -25.73
CA ALA A 76 24.50 8.36 -25.93
C ALA A 76 25.73 7.52 -26.30
N SER A 77 26.58 8.02 -27.21
CA SER A 77 27.82 7.35 -27.61
C SER A 77 28.82 7.23 -26.46
N PHE A 78 28.94 8.26 -25.62
CA PHE A 78 29.79 8.22 -24.43
C PHE A 78 29.31 7.18 -23.40
N VAL A 79 28.01 7.13 -23.12
CA VAL A 79 27.46 6.12 -22.20
C VAL A 79 27.60 4.72 -22.76
N SER A 80 27.34 4.53 -24.06
CA SER A 80 27.54 3.27 -24.77
C SER A 80 28.99 2.79 -24.63
N ALA A 81 29.96 3.70 -24.72
CA ALA A 81 31.37 3.40 -24.53
C ALA A 81 31.69 2.87 -23.13
N LEU A 82 31.26 3.59 -22.09
CA LEU A 82 31.50 3.19 -20.69
C LEU A 82 30.79 1.86 -20.37
N CYS A 83 29.56 1.68 -20.84
CA CYS A 83 28.79 0.46 -20.64
C CYS A 83 29.44 -0.76 -21.32
N HIS A 84 29.96 -0.59 -22.54
CA HIS A 84 30.72 -1.64 -23.22
C HIS A 84 32.00 -2.03 -22.48
N LEU A 85 32.72 -1.05 -21.95
CA LEU A 85 33.92 -1.31 -21.15
C LEU A 85 33.59 -2.00 -19.83
N LEU A 86 32.51 -1.62 -19.15
CA LEU A 86 32.04 -2.31 -17.95
C LEU A 86 31.67 -3.77 -18.22
N LYS A 87 30.98 -4.05 -19.33
CA LYS A 87 30.67 -5.42 -19.76
C LYS A 87 31.93 -6.26 -19.96
N LYS A 88 33.00 -5.67 -20.51
CA LYS A 88 34.31 -6.33 -20.65
C LYS A 88 35.07 -6.51 -19.34
N LEU A 89 34.86 -5.63 -18.37
CA LEU A 89 35.44 -5.76 -17.02
C LEU A 89 34.74 -6.85 -16.21
N GLY A 90 33.51 -7.22 -16.56
CA GLY A 90 32.75 -8.26 -15.87
C GLY A 90 32.28 -7.77 -14.50
N SER A 91 32.48 -8.58 -13.46
CA SER A 91 32.02 -8.30 -12.09
C SER A 91 32.94 -7.33 -11.31
N ASP A 92 33.52 -6.34 -11.98
CA ASP A 92 34.30 -5.28 -11.34
C ASP A 92 33.35 -4.27 -10.65
N HIS A 93 33.10 -4.54 -9.37
CA HIS A 93 32.18 -3.77 -8.55
C HIS A 93 32.63 -2.32 -8.30
N ASP A 94 33.94 -2.06 -8.28
CA ASP A 94 34.49 -0.73 -8.07
C ASP A 94 34.33 0.14 -9.33
N ALA A 95 34.56 -0.43 -10.50
CA ALA A 95 34.32 0.24 -11.78
C ALA A 95 32.84 0.63 -11.94
N LEU A 96 31.91 -0.28 -11.62
CA LEU A 96 30.48 0.00 -11.70
C LEU A 96 30.04 1.07 -10.68
N LYS A 97 30.59 1.03 -9.45
CA LYS A 97 30.33 2.07 -8.44
C LYS A 97 30.82 3.43 -8.92
N LEU A 98 32.02 3.52 -9.48
CA LEU A 98 32.54 4.76 -10.06
C LEU A 98 31.62 5.27 -11.18
N PHE A 99 31.15 4.38 -12.06
CA PHE A 99 30.21 4.73 -13.13
C PHE A 99 28.90 5.34 -12.59
N VAL A 100 28.29 4.72 -11.57
CA VAL A 100 27.05 5.19 -10.96
C VAL A 100 27.19 6.64 -10.48
N TRP A 101 28.26 6.93 -9.74
CA TRP A 101 28.44 8.22 -9.09
C TRP A 101 29.00 9.31 -10.01
N ARG A 102 29.96 8.99 -10.90
CA ARG A 102 30.63 10.00 -11.73
C ARG A 102 29.98 10.23 -13.09
N SER A 103 29.18 9.29 -13.59
CA SER A 103 28.61 9.40 -14.93
C SER A 103 27.10 9.25 -14.92
N PHE A 104 26.56 8.14 -14.40
CA PHE A 104 25.14 7.84 -14.51
C PHE A 104 24.25 8.88 -13.80
N LEU A 105 24.46 9.15 -12.51
CA LEU A 105 23.63 10.08 -11.75
C LEU A 105 23.72 11.54 -12.26
N PRO A 106 24.93 12.11 -12.49
CA PRO A 106 25.05 13.44 -13.09
C PRO A 106 24.37 13.55 -14.47
N LEU A 107 24.46 12.52 -15.29
CA LEU A 107 23.83 12.50 -16.61
C LEU A 107 22.31 12.41 -16.50
N VAL A 108 21.78 11.55 -15.64
CA VAL A 108 20.33 11.47 -15.36
C VAL A 108 19.82 12.81 -14.86
N LYS A 109 20.57 13.51 -14.01
CA LYS A 109 20.25 14.89 -13.56
C LYS A 109 20.27 15.87 -14.72
N ALA A 110 21.23 15.82 -15.63
CA ALA A 110 21.24 16.73 -16.76
C ALA A 110 20.06 16.46 -17.72
N LEU A 111 19.86 15.21 -18.15
CA LEU A 111 18.92 14.86 -19.22
C LEU A 111 17.44 14.99 -18.87
N HIS A 112 17.15 14.94 -17.57
CA HIS A 112 15.85 15.02 -16.92
C HIS A 112 14.99 16.21 -17.39
N SER A 113 15.61 17.36 -17.68
CA SER A 113 14.95 18.59 -18.13
C SER A 113 14.92 18.78 -19.64
N PHE A 114 15.65 17.97 -20.42
CA PHE A 114 15.90 18.24 -21.85
C PHE A 114 15.42 17.13 -22.80
N ASN A 115 15.64 15.84 -22.49
CA ASN A 115 15.34 14.77 -23.45
C ASN A 115 15.01 13.42 -22.78
N ARG A 116 13.72 13.06 -22.82
CA ARG A 116 13.18 11.83 -22.22
C ARG A 116 13.59 10.55 -22.97
N GLU A 117 13.76 10.61 -24.29
CA GLU A 117 14.13 9.45 -25.10
C GLU A 117 15.58 9.02 -24.80
N LEU A 118 16.48 10.00 -24.71
CA LEU A 118 17.88 9.76 -24.34
C LEU A 118 18.00 9.26 -22.88
N LEU A 119 17.20 9.81 -21.97
CA LEU A 119 17.15 9.33 -20.58
C LEU A 119 16.75 7.85 -20.51
N ASN A 120 15.74 7.44 -21.27
CA ASN A 120 15.31 6.04 -21.32
C ASN A 120 16.43 5.15 -21.86
N GLN A 121 17.07 5.56 -22.96
CA GLN A 121 18.18 4.80 -23.55
C GLN A 121 19.35 4.63 -22.58
N VAL A 122 19.71 5.69 -21.85
CA VAL A 122 20.78 5.66 -20.84
C VAL A 122 20.42 4.73 -19.68
N ALA A 123 19.18 4.82 -19.16
CA ALA A 123 18.72 3.97 -18.06
C ALA A 123 18.69 2.49 -18.46
N GLU A 124 18.15 2.16 -19.63
CA GLU A 124 18.12 0.80 -20.16
C GLU A 124 19.52 0.24 -20.40
N THR A 125 20.43 1.05 -20.96
CA THR A 125 21.81 0.62 -21.21
C THR A 125 22.54 0.29 -19.90
N PHE A 126 22.38 1.13 -18.87
CA PHE A 126 22.95 0.86 -17.55
C PHE A 126 22.39 -0.43 -16.93
N ILE A 127 21.07 -0.61 -16.97
CA ILE A 127 20.42 -1.80 -16.41
C ILE A 127 20.88 -3.07 -17.13
N ASN A 128 21.04 -3.03 -18.45
CA ASN A 128 21.60 -4.13 -19.23
C ASN A 128 23.03 -4.49 -18.80
N VAL A 129 23.86 -3.51 -18.41
CA VAL A 129 25.19 -3.78 -17.84
C VAL A 129 25.08 -4.47 -16.49
N VAL A 130 24.19 -4.01 -15.60
CA VAL A 130 23.98 -4.63 -14.28
C VAL A 130 23.53 -6.09 -14.43
N VAL A 131 22.63 -6.34 -15.38
CA VAL A 131 22.14 -7.68 -15.75
C VAL A 131 23.29 -8.56 -16.26
N GLU A 132 24.01 -8.13 -17.30
CA GLU A 132 25.06 -8.94 -17.95
C GLU A 132 26.27 -9.21 -17.04
N THR A 133 26.59 -8.28 -16.15
CA THR A 133 27.73 -8.42 -15.22
C THR A 133 27.36 -9.07 -13.88
N ASN A 134 26.07 -9.39 -13.68
CA ASN A 134 25.50 -9.87 -12.42
C ASN A 134 25.85 -8.98 -11.20
N SER A 135 25.86 -7.66 -11.39
CA SER A 135 26.33 -6.70 -10.39
C SER A 135 25.20 -6.03 -9.60
N TRP A 136 24.09 -6.76 -9.38
CA TRP A 136 22.91 -6.26 -8.67
C TRP A 136 23.22 -5.74 -7.27
N VAL A 137 24.13 -6.40 -6.55
CA VAL A 137 24.57 -6.01 -5.20
C VAL A 137 25.12 -4.58 -5.18
N VAL A 138 25.85 -4.17 -6.21
CA VAL A 138 26.44 -2.82 -6.30
C VAL A 138 25.39 -1.77 -6.62
N ALA A 139 24.47 -2.09 -7.54
CA ALA A 139 23.37 -1.21 -7.90
C ALA A 139 22.41 -1.02 -6.71
N GLU A 140 22.13 -2.08 -5.96
CA GLU A 140 21.35 -2.04 -4.73
C GLU A 140 22.03 -1.19 -3.66
N ALA A 141 23.32 -1.41 -3.40
CA ALA A 141 24.02 -0.68 -2.33
C ALA A 141 24.24 0.82 -2.63
N ASN A 142 24.32 1.23 -3.91
CA ASN A 142 24.72 2.59 -4.27
C ASN A 142 23.62 3.42 -4.94
N LEU A 143 22.77 2.83 -5.78
CA LEU A 143 21.78 3.57 -6.56
C LEU A 143 20.39 3.57 -5.92
N VAL A 144 19.94 2.43 -5.39
CA VAL A 144 18.59 2.29 -4.80
C VAL A 144 18.38 3.24 -3.60
N PRO A 145 19.29 3.32 -2.61
CA PRO A 145 19.17 4.27 -1.50
C PRO A 145 19.06 5.73 -1.96
N PHE A 146 19.82 6.12 -2.99
CA PHE A 146 19.77 7.47 -3.54
C PHE A 146 18.41 7.78 -4.20
N LEU A 147 17.87 6.85 -4.98
CA LEU A 147 16.57 7.00 -5.63
C LEU A 147 15.43 7.03 -4.60
N LEU A 148 15.45 6.14 -3.60
CA LEU A 148 14.48 6.16 -2.51
C LEU A 148 14.54 7.46 -1.70
N ARG A 149 15.75 7.95 -1.36
CA ARG A 149 15.92 9.25 -0.70
C ARG A 149 15.33 10.39 -1.54
N SER A 150 15.50 10.35 -2.87
CA SER A 150 14.94 11.35 -3.78
C SER A 150 13.39 11.31 -3.82
N VAL A 151 12.80 10.11 -3.75
CA VAL A 151 11.35 9.92 -3.59
C VAL A 151 10.86 10.50 -2.26
N TYR A 152 11.52 10.16 -1.14
CA TYR A 152 11.17 10.68 0.18
C TYR A 152 11.26 12.20 0.27
N HIS A 153 12.30 12.80 -0.32
CA HIS A 153 12.47 14.25 -0.37
C HIS A 153 11.35 14.93 -1.16
N SER A 154 10.93 14.35 -2.29
CA SER A 154 9.86 14.88 -3.14
C SER A 154 8.47 14.79 -2.50
N LEU A 155 8.26 13.83 -1.59
CA LEU A 155 7.00 13.63 -0.85
C LEU A 155 6.87 14.53 0.40
N GLY A 156 7.82 15.45 0.64
CA GLY A 156 7.79 16.39 1.76
C GLY A 156 8.12 15.79 3.13
N MET A 157 8.61 14.55 3.19
CA MET A 157 8.83 13.83 4.45
C MET A 157 10.12 14.22 5.19
N LEU A 158 10.99 15.03 4.58
CA LEU A 158 12.28 15.47 5.16
C LEU A 158 12.29 16.93 5.66
N GLN A 159 11.15 17.64 5.65
CA GLN A 159 11.08 19.06 6.03
C GLN A 159 10.84 19.32 7.53
N ASN A 160 10.84 18.30 8.38
CA ASN A 160 10.72 18.52 9.82
C ASN A 160 12.08 18.94 10.42
N GLU A 161 12.05 20.03 11.19
CA GLU A 161 13.15 20.64 11.96
C GLU A 161 13.71 19.75 13.10
N GLU A 162 13.62 18.42 12.97
CA GLU A 162 14.32 17.41 13.79
C GLU A 162 15.38 16.67 12.96
N SER A 163 16.02 17.38 12.02
CA SER A 163 16.90 16.83 10.97
C SER A 163 18.21 16.18 11.45
N GLU A 164 18.43 16.00 12.75
CA GLU A 164 19.52 15.15 13.27
C GLU A 164 19.07 13.73 13.65
N GLN A 165 17.76 13.45 13.73
CA GLN A 165 17.26 12.10 14.06
C GLN A 165 16.92 11.23 12.85
N VAL A 166 16.62 11.83 11.69
CA VAL A 166 16.38 11.05 10.46
C VAL A 166 17.68 10.52 9.84
N GLU A 167 18.82 11.18 10.10
CA GLU A 167 20.15 10.60 9.84
C GLU A 167 20.44 9.38 10.73
N GLN A 168 19.75 9.22 11.87
CA GLN A 168 19.99 8.12 12.82
C GLN A 168 19.07 6.91 12.65
N ASN A 169 17.91 7.05 11.98
CA ASN A 169 17.03 5.90 11.69
C ASN A 169 17.55 5.01 10.56
N PHE A 170 18.44 5.54 9.71
CA PHE A 170 19.32 4.75 8.86
C PHE A 170 20.69 4.72 9.55
N GLY A 171 20.85 3.83 10.54
CA GLY A 171 22.00 3.87 11.44
C GLY A 171 23.36 4.02 10.73
N PRO A 172 24.39 4.57 11.41
CA PRO A 172 25.74 4.77 10.86
C PRO A 172 26.41 3.46 10.37
N SER A 173 25.80 2.32 10.68
CA SER A 173 26.14 0.98 10.22
C SER A 173 25.95 0.75 8.71
N TYR A 174 25.04 1.44 8.01
CA TYR A 174 24.83 1.20 6.57
C TYR A 174 25.81 1.97 5.66
N PHE A 175 26.43 3.02 6.18
CA PHE A 175 27.41 3.85 5.45
C PHE A 175 28.87 3.45 5.70
N SER A 176 29.11 2.42 6.53
CA SER A 176 30.45 2.10 7.03
C SER A 176 31.12 0.89 6.35
N PHE A 177 30.58 0.36 5.24
CA PHE A 177 31.19 -0.78 4.52
C PHE A 177 32.03 -0.43 3.28
N LEU A 178 32.38 0.84 3.08
CA LEU A 178 33.13 1.28 1.90
C LEU A 178 34.38 2.07 2.31
N GLU A 179 35.34 1.35 2.89
CA GLU A 179 36.71 1.81 3.06
C GLU A 179 37.46 1.65 1.72
N LEU A 180 37.15 2.52 0.74
CA LEU A 180 38.05 2.80 -0.39
C LEU A 180 37.80 4.23 -0.90
N ASP A 181 38.85 5.05 -0.83
CA ASP A 181 39.03 6.42 -1.34
C ASP A 181 37.89 7.43 -1.18
N LYS A 182 37.86 8.07 0.00
CA LYS A 182 37.12 9.32 0.26
C LYS A 182 37.46 10.48 -0.70
N GLU A 183 38.54 10.37 -1.48
CA GLU A 183 38.99 11.43 -2.40
C GLU A 183 38.32 11.37 -3.79
N ARG A 184 37.68 10.25 -4.18
CA ARG A 184 37.12 10.09 -5.55
C ARG A 184 35.60 10.17 -5.65
N ILE A 185 34.85 9.99 -4.55
CA ILE A 185 33.38 9.90 -4.55
C ILE A 185 32.79 11.03 -3.69
N TRP A 186 32.20 12.04 -4.34
CA TRP A 186 31.45 13.11 -3.67
C TRP A 186 29.97 12.72 -3.61
N TYR A 187 29.40 12.62 -2.41
CA TYR A 187 27.98 12.33 -2.25
C TYR A 187 27.13 13.55 -2.66
N PRO A 188 26.22 13.43 -3.63
CA PRO A 188 25.38 14.53 -4.05
C PRO A 188 24.37 14.91 -2.96
N THR A 189 24.31 16.22 -2.66
CA THR A 189 23.31 16.83 -1.76
C THR A 189 21.97 17.11 -2.44
N TRP A 190 21.89 16.87 -3.76
CA TRP A 190 20.71 17.08 -4.56
C TRP A 190 19.85 15.81 -4.67
N SER A 191 18.58 15.96 -5.02
CA SER A 191 17.63 14.86 -5.26
C SER A 191 17.11 14.89 -6.69
N LEU A 192 16.77 13.72 -7.23
CA LEU A 192 16.10 13.61 -8.52
C LEU A 192 14.60 13.91 -8.39
N PRO A 193 13.95 14.46 -9.44
CA PRO A 193 12.50 14.58 -9.46
C PRO A 193 11.80 13.24 -9.27
N LEU A 194 10.65 13.26 -8.59
CA LEU A 194 9.85 12.08 -8.29
C LEU A 194 9.58 11.18 -9.52
N PRO A 195 9.13 11.70 -10.69
CA PRO A 195 8.82 10.85 -11.84
C PRO A 195 10.03 10.07 -12.36
N ILE A 196 11.23 10.63 -12.22
CA ILE A 196 12.47 10.07 -12.77
C ILE A 196 13.03 9.03 -11.81
N SER A 197 12.98 9.33 -10.50
CA SER A 197 13.35 8.39 -9.46
C SER A 197 12.48 7.12 -9.53
N CYS A 198 11.16 7.28 -9.63
CA CYS A 198 10.23 6.16 -9.77
C CYS A 198 10.42 5.40 -11.10
N TYR A 199 10.69 6.10 -12.20
CA TYR A 199 10.93 5.47 -13.49
C TYR A 199 12.16 4.53 -13.47
N ILE A 200 13.30 5.01 -12.96
CA ILE A 200 14.53 4.21 -12.89
C ILE A 200 14.33 3.02 -11.94
N LEU A 201 13.70 3.23 -10.78
CA LEU A 201 13.35 2.14 -9.84
C LEU A 201 12.46 1.08 -10.50
N THR A 202 11.50 1.50 -11.33
CA THR A 202 10.61 0.60 -12.07
C THR A 202 11.39 -0.25 -13.08
N LEU A 203 12.25 0.39 -13.89
CA LEU A 203 13.08 -0.34 -14.85
C LEU A 203 14.01 -1.36 -14.17
N MET A 204 14.61 -0.97 -13.03
CA MET A 204 15.46 -1.87 -12.25
C MET A 204 14.68 -3.07 -11.72
N LEU A 205 13.47 -2.84 -11.20
CA LEU A 205 12.59 -3.91 -10.72
C LEU A 205 12.19 -4.86 -11.84
N ASP A 206 11.80 -4.33 -13.00
CA ASP A 206 11.42 -5.13 -14.18
C ASP A 206 12.58 -6.03 -14.64
N ALA A 207 13.79 -5.48 -14.73
CA ALA A 207 14.98 -6.23 -15.13
C ALA A 207 15.42 -7.27 -14.08
N ALA A 208 15.31 -6.97 -12.79
CA ALA A 208 15.60 -7.92 -11.71
C ALA A 208 14.63 -9.12 -11.76
N LEU A 209 13.34 -8.85 -11.98
CA LEU A 209 12.31 -9.89 -12.10
C LEU A 209 12.51 -10.77 -13.35
N LEU A 210 12.88 -10.17 -14.48
CA LEU A 210 13.19 -10.91 -15.71
C LEU A 210 14.40 -11.83 -15.53
N ASN A 211 15.46 -11.36 -14.87
CA ASN A 211 16.65 -12.17 -14.60
C ASN A 211 16.39 -13.38 -13.70
N GLN A 212 15.52 -13.23 -12.70
CA GLN A 212 15.15 -14.36 -11.84
C GLN A 212 14.39 -15.45 -12.64
N GLN A 213 13.61 -15.07 -13.65
CA GLN A 213 12.89 -16.02 -14.51
C GLN A 213 13.82 -16.77 -15.48
N THR A 214 14.85 -16.11 -16.03
CA THR A 214 15.86 -16.73 -16.91
C THR A 214 16.83 -17.66 -16.16
N ALA A 215 17.15 -17.36 -14.90
CA ALA A 215 17.95 -18.25 -14.04
C ALA A 215 17.21 -19.57 -13.75
N VAL A 216 15.92 -19.49 -13.41
CA VAL A 216 15.06 -20.66 -13.13
C VAL A 216 14.83 -21.53 -14.37
N THR A 217 14.74 -20.92 -15.56
CA THR A 217 14.60 -21.69 -16.82
C THR A 217 15.92 -22.35 -17.25
N SER A 218 17.06 -21.71 -17.02
CA SER A 218 18.39 -22.26 -17.34
C SER A 218 18.73 -23.47 -16.48
N GLU A 219 18.35 -23.47 -15.19
CA GLU A 219 18.46 -24.65 -14.32
C GLU A 219 17.57 -25.82 -14.78
N SER A 220 16.41 -25.53 -15.41
CA SER A 220 15.51 -26.59 -15.91
C SER A 220 15.99 -27.24 -17.22
N VAL A 221 16.80 -26.53 -18.03
CA VAL A 221 17.30 -27.03 -19.33
C VAL A 221 18.52 -27.94 -19.17
N VAL A 222 19.28 -27.83 -18.09
CA VAL A 222 20.41 -28.73 -17.80
C VAL A 222 19.95 -30.13 -17.34
N ALA A 223 18.67 -30.28 -16.96
CA ALA A 223 18.13 -31.55 -16.46
C ALA A 223 17.65 -32.55 -17.54
N ASN A 224 17.71 -32.22 -18.83
CA ASN A 224 17.28 -33.14 -19.90
C ASN A 224 18.19 -33.13 -21.13
N GLY A 225 19.29 -33.87 -21.06
CA GLY A 225 20.14 -34.27 -22.19
C GLY A 225 20.86 -35.59 -21.89
N CYS A 226 20.62 -36.60 -22.72
CA CYS A 226 20.89 -38.03 -22.49
C CYS A 226 22.38 -38.46 -22.58
N LEU A 227 22.66 -39.66 -22.07
CA LEU A 227 23.94 -40.33 -21.77
C LEU A 227 24.85 -40.72 -22.97
N ASP A 228 26.14 -40.88 -22.60
CA ASP A 228 27.24 -41.71 -23.12
C ASP A 228 28.09 -41.28 -24.35
N ALA A 229 29.32 -40.84 -24.04
CA ALA A 229 30.55 -41.33 -24.67
C ALA A 229 31.77 -41.15 -23.73
N GLN A 230 32.67 -42.13 -23.75
CA GLN A 230 33.71 -42.47 -22.76
C GLN A 230 34.98 -41.58 -22.77
N HIS A 231 35.65 -41.56 -21.61
CA HIS A 231 37.10 -41.46 -21.33
C HIS A 231 37.95 -40.39 -22.05
N PHE A 232 38.58 -39.49 -21.28
CA PHE A 232 40.02 -39.53 -20.93
C PHE A 232 40.32 -38.49 -19.82
N ALA A 233 41.24 -38.86 -18.93
CA ALA A 233 41.65 -38.15 -17.72
C ALA A 233 42.39 -36.83 -18.01
N ASP A 234 42.26 -35.83 -17.12
CA ASP A 234 43.38 -35.46 -16.24
C ASP A 234 42.95 -34.55 -15.06
N GLU A 235 43.72 -34.66 -13.99
CA GLU A 235 43.55 -34.15 -12.63
C GLU A 235 43.48 -32.61 -12.49
N CYS A 236 42.74 -32.10 -11.49
CA CYS A 236 43.33 -31.31 -10.38
C CYS A 236 42.24 -30.74 -9.42
N GLY A 237 42.32 -31.13 -8.14
CA GLY A 237 42.10 -30.24 -6.98
C GLY A 237 40.67 -29.96 -6.52
N ASP A 238 40.17 -30.80 -5.60
CA ASP A 238 39.06 -30.48 -4.69
C ASP A 238 39.38 -29.22 -3.87
N ALA A 239 38.59 -28.16 -4.08
CA ALA A 239 38.39 -27.11 -3.11
C ALA A 239 36.88 -26.98 -2.88
N ASP A 240 36.48 -27.39 -1.68
CA ASP A 240 35.15 -27.35 -1.10
C ASP A 240 34.58 -25.91 -1.16
N ILE A 241 33.85 -25.58 -2.23
CA ILE A 241 33.02 -24.39 -2.30
C ILE A 241 31.65 -24.81 -1.78
N SER A 242 31.40 -24.55 -0.50
CA SER A 242 30.05 -24.57 0.04
C SER A 242 29.20 -23.65 -0.83
N SER A 243 28.29 -24.21 -1.63
CA SER A 243 27.27 -23.43 -2.30
C SER A 243 26.34 -22.90 -1.23
N ASP A 244 26.66 -21.73 -0.68
CA ASP A 244 25.68 -20.92 0.02
C ASP A 244 24.56 -20.67 -0.98
N LYS A 245 23.44 -21.37 -0.76
CA LYS A 245 22.18 -21.04 -1.42
C LYS A 245 21.90 -19.60 -1.04
N VAL A 246 22.13 -18.68 -1.98
CA VAL A 246 21.63 -17.32 -1.89
C VAL A 246 20.12 -17.44 -1.83
N ASP A 247 19.57 -17.39 -0.62
CA ASP A 247 18.14 -17.22 -0.38
C ASP A 247 17.77 -15.91 -1.11
N GLY A 248 17.20 -16.03 -2.31
CA GLY A 248 16.76 -14.89 -3.09
C GLY A 248 15.79 -14.06 -2.25
N LEU A 249 16.11 -12.78 -2.07
CA LEU A 249 15.25 -11.84 -1.34
C LEU A 249 13.92 -11.69 -2.10
N ASP A 250 12.90 -12.37 -1.60
CA ASP A 250 11.54 -12.16 -2.08
C ASP A 250 10.94 -10.96 -1.35
N ILE A 251 10.83 -9.84 -2.07
CA ILE A 251 10.19 -8.61 -1.57
C ILE A 251 8.74 -8.83 -1.10
N ARG A 252 8.07 -9.92 -1.52
CA ARG A 252 6.73 -10.28 -1.05
C ARG A 252 6.72 -10.83 0.38
N ALA A 253 7.88 -11.22 0.90
CA ALA A 253 8.05 -11.61 2.29
C ALA A 253 8.00 -10.39 3.22
N GLU A 254 8.35 -9.20 2.71
CA GLU A 254 8.36 -7.95 3.45
C GLU A 254 6.94 -7.39 3.62
N LYS A 255 6.58 -7.03 4.85
CA LYS A 255 5.24 -6.50 5.17
C LYS A 255 5.06 -5.10 4.59
N GLU A 256 6.14 -4.32 4.57
CA GLU A 256 6.24 -2.95 4.08
C GLU A 256 5.85 -2.87 2.61
N PHE A 257 6.27 -3.86 1.79
CA PHE A 257 5.88 -3.96 0.38
C PHE A 257 4.36 -4.01 0.20
N TRP A 258 3.68 -4.88 0.95
CA TRP A 258 2.22 -4.99 0.89
C TRP A 258 1.51 -3.76 1.45
N ASN A 259 2.05 -3.15 2.51
CA ASN A 259 1.51 -1.92 3.08
C ASN A 259 1.59 -0.75 2.08
N GLU A 260 2.67 -0.68 1.29
CA GLU A 260 2.84 0.33 0.25
C GLU A 260 1.80 0.18 -0.86
N ILE A 261 1.59 -1.05 -1.34
CA ILE A 261 0.55 -1.35 -2.33
C ILE A 261 -0.82 -0.93 -1.78
N LYS A 262 -1.14 -1.33 -0.54
CA LYS A 262 -2.43 -0.97 0.10
C LYS A 262 -2.62 0.55 0.17
N ARG A 263 -1.58 1.30 0.54
CA ARG A 263 -1.61 2.77 0.60
C ARG A 263 -1.81 3.39 -0.78
N GLY A 264 -1.06 2.94 -1.78
CA GLY A 264 -1.17 3.48 -3.13
C GLY A 264 -2.51 3.17 -3.81
N LEU A 265 -3.21 2.09 -3.43
CA LEU A 265 -4.56 1.77 -3.92
C LEU A 265 -5.65 2.72 -3.41
N VAL A 266 -5.45 3.42 -2.30
CA VAL A 266 -6.40 4.43 -1.79
C VAL A 266 -5.95 5.87 -2.08
N ASP A 267 -4.87 6.04 -2.85
CA ASP A 267 -4.33 7.37 -3.14
C ASP A 267 -5.32 8.25 -3.92
N LYS A 268 -5.24 9.57 -3.71
CA LYS A 268 -6.10 10.54 -4.40
C LYS A 268 -5.78 10.61 -5.90
N GLU A 269 -4.53 10.40 -6.28
CA GLU A 269 -4.07 10.43 -7.67
C GLU A 269 -4.37 9.12 -8.39
N SER A 270 -5.08 9.21 -9.53
CA SER A 270 -5.41 8.04 -10.34
C SER A 270 -4.18 7.30 -10.85
N LEU A 271 -3.08 8.02 -11.15
CA LEU A 271 -1.86 7.40 -11.63
C LEU A 271 -1.22 6.48 -10.58
N VAL A 272 -1.13 6.95 -9.32
CA VAL A 272 -0.59 6.19 -8.19
C VAL A 272 -1.45 4.94 -7.93
N ARG A 273 -2.78 5.07 -7.99
CA ARG A 273 -3.71 3.94 -7.88
C ARG A 273 -3.49 2.90 -8.98
N LYS A 274 -3.33 3.32 -10.23
CA LYS A 274 -3.11 2.43 -11.37
C LYS A 274 -1.77 1.72 -11.29
N GLN A 275 -0.71 2.41 -10.87
CA GLN A 275 0.60 1.81 -10.64
C GLN A 275 0.54 0.79 -9.51
N SER A 276 -0.11 1.11 -8.39
CA SER A 276 -0.24 0.21 -7.24
C SER A 276 -1.06 -1.04 -7.59
N LEU A 277 -2.13 -0.89 -8.37
CA LEU A 277 -2.90 -2.02 -8.90
C LEU A 277 -2.05 -2.88 -9.85
N HIS A 278 -1.22 -2.26 -10.69
CA HIS A 278 -0.31 -3.01 -11.56
C HIS A 278 0.71 -3.82 -10.75
N MET A 279 1.33 -3.21 -9.74
CA MET A 279 2.25 -3.89 -8.82
C MET A 279 1.56 -5.04 -8.10
N LEU A 280 0.32 -4.84 -7.62
CA LEU A 280 -0.48 -5.88 -7.00
C LEU A 280 -0.69 -7.08 -7.94
N LYS A 281 -1.15 -6.83 -9.17
CA LYS A 281 -1.38 -7.87 -10.17
C LYS A 281 -0.11 -8.66 -10.45
N LYS A 282 1.03 -7.98 -10.58
CA LYS A 282 2.33 -8.63 -10.79
C LYS A 282 2.76 -9.48 -9.60
N ALA A 283 2.58 -8.96 -8.38
CA ALA A 283 2.93 -9.67 -7.15
C ALA A 283 2.07 -10.93 -6.93
N VAL A 284 0.78 -10.86 -7.27
CA VAL A 284 -0.16 -11.98 -7.14
C VAL A 284 0.05 -13.03 -8.23
N CYS A 285 0.13 -12.62 -9.50
CA CYS A 285 0.26 -13.55 -10.62
C CYS A 285 1.55 -14.39 -10.57
N ALA A 286 2.59 -13.88 -9.93
CA ALA A 286 3.85 -14.60 -9.80
C ALA A 286 3.84 -15.68 -8.70
N ASN A 287 2.72 -15.92 -8.01
CA ASN A 287 2.49 -17.14 -7.21
C ASN A 287 1.96 -18.30 -8.07
N GLY A 288 1.50 -18.02 -9.30
CA GLY A 288 1.02 -19.01 -10.26
C GLY A 288 1.99 -19.13 -11.43
N ALA A 289 3.15 -19.76 -11.21
CA ALA A 289 3.99 -20.16 -12.33
C ALA A 289 3.16 -21.09 -13.24
N SER A 290 2.92 -20.62 -14.47
CA SER A 290 2.29 -21.32 -15.60
C SER A 290 0.81 -21.71 -15.46
N GLN A 291 -0.10 -20.77 -15.69
CA GLN A 291 -1.28 -21.04 -16.55
C GLN A 291 -1.62 -19.80 -17.38
N SER A 292 -1.14 -19.76 -18.62
CA SER A 292 -1.78 -18.99 -19.66
C SER A 292 -3.15 -19.61 -19.93
N SER A 293 -4.20 -19.10 -19.27
CA SER A 293 -5.56 -19.47 -19.64
C SER A 293 -5.86 -18.81 -20.99
N SER A 294 -5.53 -19.52 -22.05
CA SER A 294 -6.14 -19.33 -23.36
C SER A 294 -7.67 -19.28 -23.18
N VAL A 295 -8.27 -18.24 -23.76
CA VAL A 295 -9.72 -18.04 -23.83
C VAL A 295 -10.34 -19.31 -24.42
N SER A 296 -10.90 -20.16 -23.56
CA SER A 296 -11.75 -21.26 -23.98
C SER A 296 -13.19 -20.80 -23.85
N GLU A 297 -13.79 -20.41 -24.97
CA GLU A 297 -15.24 -20.28 -25.11
C GLU A 297 -15.90 -21.64 -24.85
N ILE A 298 -16.21 -21.94 -23.59
CA ILE A 298 -17.18 -22.98 -23.27
C ILE A 298 -18.54 -22.31 -23.19
N THR A 299 -19.27 -22.34 -24.30
CA THR A 299 -20.66 -21.89 -24.41
C THR A 299 -21.56 -22.79 -23.56
N LEU A 300 -21.60 -22.58 -22.24
CA LEU A 300 -22.51 -23.30 -21.34
C LEU A 300 -23.77 -22.47 -21.13
N ARG A 301 -24.76 -22.71 -22.00
CA ARG A 301 -26.10 -22.13 -21.94
C ARG A 301 -26.89 -22.75 -20.78
N LYS A 302 -26.57 -22.41 -19.52
CA LYS A 302 -27.42 -22.74 -18.36
C LYS A 302 -28.67 -21.87 -18.44
N LYS A 303 -29.83 -22.49 -18.69
CA LYS A 303 -31.15 -21.83 -18.54
C LYS A 303 -31.35 -21.51 -17.06
N HIS A 304 -31.15 -20.25 -16.67
CA HIS A 304 -31.61 -19.77 -15.38
C HIS A 304 -33.07 -19.30 -15.50
N SER A 305 -33.92 -19.79 -14.60
CA SER A 305 -35.25 -19.24 -14.37
C SER A 305 -35.10 -17.80 -13.88
N VAL A 306 -35.69 -16.86 -14.61
CA VAL A 306 -35.65 -15.42 -14.33
C VAL A 306 -36.33 -15.13 -12.99
N PRO A 307 -35.67 -14.49 -12.01
CA PRO A 307 -36.34 -13.97 -10.83
C PRO A 307 -37.37 -12.93 -11.24
N GLN A 308 -38.61 -13.11 -10.79
CA GLN A 308 -39.74 -12.28 -11.15
C GLN A 308 -39.51 -10.84 -10.65
N GLY A 309 -39.30 -9.90 -11.58
CA GLY A 309 -39.08 -8.47 -11.28
C GLY A 309 -37.83 -7.83 -11.88
N THR A 310 -36.93 -8.60 -12.53
CA THR A 310 -35.69 -8.07 -13.12
C THR A 310 -35.96 -7.23 -14.38
N THR A 311 -35.39 -6.03 -14.46
CA THR A 311 -35.51 -5.18 -15.65
C THR A 311 -34.59 -5.68 -16.77
N LYS A 312 -34.91 -5.36 -18.04
CA LYS A 312 -34.05 -5.71 -19.19
C LYS A 312 -32.62 -5.19 -19.04
N ARG A 313 -32.46 -4.04 -18.36
CA ARG A 313 -31.17 -3.41 -18.08
C ARG A 313 -30.37 -4.20 -17.05
N GLU A 314 -31.00 -4.63 -15.96
CA GLU A 314 -30.36 -5.50 -14.95
C GLU A 314 -29.93 -6.84 -15.56
N LEU A 315 -30.75 -7.42 -16.44
CA LEU A 315 -30.41 -8.66 -17.11
C LEU A 315 -29.18 -8.52 -18.01
N TRP A 316 -29.08 -7.41 -18.76
CA TRP A 316 -27.93 -7.14 -19.61
C TRP A 316 -26.66 -6.87 -18.79
N ALA A 317 -26.78 -6.08 -17.71
CA ALA A 317 -25.67 -5.84 -16.78
C ALA A 317 -25.19 -7.13 -16.12
N ALA A 318 -26.10 -8.04 -15.75
CA ALA A 318 -25.74 -9.34 -15.20
C ALA A 318 -25.03 -10.24 -16.24
N MET A 319 -25.46 -10.21 -17.50
CA MET A 319 -24.80 -10.95 -18.60
C MET A 319 -23.41 -10.38 -18.89
N GLU A 320 -23.25 -9.06 -18.89
CA GLU A 320 -21.97 -8.38 -19.11
C GLU A 320 -21.02 -8.65 -17.94
N ALA A 321 -21.49 -8.51 -16.69
CA ALA A 321 -20.73 -8.88 -15.50
C ALA A 321 -20.28 -10.36 -15.57
N GLN A 322 -21.15 -11.27 -16.02
CA GLN A 322 -20.80 -12.68 -16.20
C GLN A 322 -19.73 -12.89 -17.27
N SER A 323 -19.75 -12.11 -18.35
CA SER A 323 -18.70 -12.14 -19.38
C SER A 323 -17.33 -11.72 -18.82
N LEU A 324 -17.31 -10.75 -17.91
CA LEU A 324 -16.12 -10.28 -17.19
C LEU A 324 -15.65 -11.24 -16.08
N GLY A 325 -16.34 -12.37 -15.88
CA GLY A 325 -15.95 -13.40 -14.91
C GLY A 325 -16.76 -13.39 -13.62
N VAL A 326 -17.76 -12.51 -13.45
CA VAL A 326 -18.65 -12.54 -12.28
C VAL A 326 -19.47 -13.83 -12.26
N GLY A 327 -19.43 -14.57 -11.16
CA GLY A 327 -20.15 -15.84 -11.05
C GLY A 327 -19.54 -16.99 -11.84
N ARG A 328 -18.34 -16.82 -12.39
CA ARG A 328 -17.60 -17.89 -13.04
C ARG A 328 -16.96 -18.79 -11.97
N MET A 329 -17.77 -19.63 -11.31
CA MET A 329 -17.25 -20.67 -10.42
C MET A 329 -17.72 -22.09 -10.78
N CYS A 330 -16.71 -22.96 -10.79
CA CYS A 330 -16.68 -24.39 -10.46
C CYS A 330 -17.91 -25.26 -10.79
N ASN A 331 -17.77 -26.04 -11.86
CA ASN A 331 -18.40 -27.35 -11.95
C ASN A 331 -17.59 -28.45 -11.21
N SER A 332 -16.58 -28.12 -10.39
CA SER A 332 -15.83 -29.11 -9.61
C SER A 332 -16.16 -29.03 -8.13
N VAL A 333 -16.25 -30.21 -7.53
CA VAL A 333 -16.78 -30.57 -6.21
C VAL A 333 -15.77 -30.24 -5.08
N GLU A 334 -15.00 -29.16 -5.21
CA GLU A 334 -13.96 -28.82 -4.20
C GLU A 334 -14.40 -27.66 -3.29
N PRO A 335 -14.45 -27.86 -1.97
CA PRO A 335 -14.97 -26.87 -1.01
C PRO A 335 -13.99 -25.73 -0.67
N ASN A 336 -12.77 -25.72 -1.23
CA ASN A 336 -11.76 -24.70 -0.97
C ASN A 336 -11.55 -23.84 -2.22
N LEU A 337 -11.99 -22.58 -2.17
CA LEU A 337 -11.62 -21.57 -3.16
C LEU A 337 -10.09 -21.45 -3.22
N ASN A 338 -9.52 -21.41 -4.43
CA ASN A 338 -8.10 -21.15 -4.56
C ASN A 338 -7.82 -19.66 -4.23
N SER A 339 -6.64 -19.36 -3.69
CA SER A 339 -6.25 -17.98 -3.38
C SER A 339 -6.28 -17.04 -4.59
N GLN A 340 -6.03 -17.58 -5.78
CA GLN A 340 -6.06 -16.82 -7.03
C GLN A 340 -7.45 -16.24 -7.32
N GLN A 341 -8.52 -17.00 -7.09
CA GLN A 341 -9.91 -16.61 -7.34
C GLN A 341 -10.33 -15.44 -6.45
N LYS A 342 -9.83 -15.38 -5.21
CA LYS A 342 -10.08 -14.24 -4.32
C LYS A 342 -9.36 -12.99 -4.80
N TRP A 343 -8.12 -13.13 -5.28
CA TRP A 343 -7.42 -12.01 -5.87
C TRP A 343 -8.08 -11.53 -7.16
N ASP A 344 -8.53 -12.44 -8.01
CA ASP A 344 -9.27 -12.11 -9.22
C ASP A 344 -10.57 -11.38 -8.88
N ALA A 345 -11.30 -11.83 -7.85
CA ALA A 345 -12.49 -11.16 -7.33
C ALA A 345 -12.17 -9.75 -6.80
N PHE A 346 -11.10 -9.59 -6.02
CA PHE A 346 -10.65 -8.30 -5.50
C PHE A 346 -10.28 -7.34 -6.63
N VAL A 347 -9.44 -7.77 -7.58
CA VAL A 347 -8.98 -6.95 -8.70
C VAL A 347 -10.16 -6.52 -9.56
N LEU A 348 -11.08 -7.44 -9.86
CA LEU A 348 -12.29 -7.13 -10.63
C LEU A 348 -13.14 -6.07 -9.94
N LEU A 349 -13.39 -6.21 -8.63
CA LEU A 349 -14.13 -5.19 -7.87
C LEU A 349 -13.43 -3.85 -7.86
N TYR A 350 -12.11 -3.84 -7.71
CA TYR A 350 -11.32 -2.61 -7.70
C TYR A 350 -11.39 -1.89 -9.05
N GLU A 351 -11.21 -2.61 -10.16
CA GLU A 351 -11.35 -2.04 -11.50
C GLU A 351 -12.77 -1.56 -11.78
N MET A 352 -13.79 -2.30 -11.32
CA MET A 352 -15.19 -1.91 -11.45
C MET A 352 -15.51 -0.56 -10.80
N LEU A 353 -14.84 -0.24 -9.69
CA LEU A 353 -15.00 1.05 -9.01
C LEU A 353 -14.28 2.21 -9.71
N ASP A 354 -13.30 1.96 -10.58
CA ASP A 354 -12.48 3.02 -11.20
C ASP A 354 -12.81 3.20 -12.70
N GLU A 355 -13.09 2.10 -13.43
CA GLU A 355 -13.14 2.10 -14.91
C GLU A 355 -14.51 1.74 -15.50
N TYR A 356 -15.42 1.13 -14.72
CA TYR A 356 -16.69 0.60 -15.23
C TYR A 356 -17.91 1.41 -14.78
N GLY A 357 -19.00 1.27 -15.54
CA GLY A 357 -20.26 1.94 -15.22
C GLY A 357 -20.97 1.34 -13.99
N THR A 358 -21.72 2.17 -13.27
CA THR A 358 -22.45 1.81 -12.03
C THR A 358 -23.28 0.53 -12.11
N HIS A 359 -23.88 0.25 -13.26
CA HIS A 359 -24.68 -0.96 -13.50
C HIS A 359 -23.87 -2.26 -13.36
N LEU A 360 -22.57 -2.24 -13.66
CA LEU A 360 -21.69 -3.39 -13.49
C LEU A 360 -21.29 -3.58 -12.03
N VAL A 361 -21.06 -2.48 -11.30
CA VAL A 361 -20.81 -2.53 -9.85
C VAL A 361 -22.02 -3.16 -9.14
N GLU A 362 -23.24 -2.72 -9.46
CA GLU A 362 -24.47 -3.28 -8.89
C GLU A 362 -24.63 -4.78 -9.19
N ALA A 363 -24.31 -5.21 -10.40
CA ALA A 363 -24.43 -6.60 -10.82
C ALA A 363 -23.36 -7.52 -10.17
N ALA A 364 -22.17 -6.99 -9.88
CA ALA A 364 -21.03 -7.77 -9.43
C ALA A 364 -20.80 -7.76 -7.92
N TRP A 365 -21.05 -6.62 -7.26
CA TRP A 365 -20.54 -6.33 -5.92
C TRP A 365 -20.84 -7.40 -4.88
N ASN A 366 -22.13 -7.64 -4.63
CA ASN A 366 -22.56 -8.55 -3.57
C ASN A 366 -22.07 -9.99 -3.80
N HIS A 367 -22.01 -10.42 -5.06
CA HIS A 367 -21.54 -11.75 -5.39
C HIS A 367 -20.05 -11.90 -5.10
N GLN A 368 -19.23 -10.95 -5.56
CA GLN A 368 -17.78 -10.99 -5.37
C GLN A 368 -17.37 -10.78 -3.91
N VAL A 369 -18.02 -9.87 -3.18
CA VAL A 369 -17.79 -9.69 -1.73
C VAL A 369 -18.15 -10.96 -0.95
N SER A 370 -19.23 -11.65 -1.33
CA SER A 370 -19.55 -12.95 -0.73
C SER A 370 -18.47 -13.99 -0.98
N LEU A 371 -17.89 -14.04 -2.19
CA LEU A 371 -16.77 -14.93 -2.52
C LEU A 371 -15.52 -14.61 -1.67
N LEU A 372 -15.21 -13.34 -1.46
CA LEU A 372 -14.10 -12.91 -0.60
C LEU A 372 -14.30 -13.35 0.87
N LEU A 373 -15.55 -13.41 1.34
CA LEU A 373 -15.87 -13.76 2.72
C LEU A 373 -16.07 -15.28 2.98
N GLN A 374 -16.32 -16.10 1.94
CA GLN A 374 -16.71 -17.52 2.05
C GLN A 374 -15.67 -18.45 2.69
N SER A 375 -14.41 -18.07 2.79
CA SER A 375 -13.35 -18.88 3.40
C SER A 375 -13.08 -18.58 4.87
N SER A 376 -13.62 -17.48 5.41
CA SER A 376 -13.32 -17.03 6.78
C SER A 376 -14.01 -17.87 7.86
N THR A 377 -14.83 -18.86 7.47
CA THR A 377 -15.74 -19.61 8.36
C THR A 377 -15.33 -21.07 8.62
N SER A 378 -14.20 -21.58 8.09
CA SER A 378 -13.77 -22.97 8.33
C SER A 378 -12.90 -23.15 9.58
N HIS A 379 -13.35 -22.67 10.74
CA HIS A 379 -12.76 -23.05 12.02
C HIS A 379 -13.44 -24.32 12.56
N VAL A 380 -13.05 -25.49 12.03
CA VAL A 380 -13.18 -26.76 12.75
C VAL A 380 -11.85 -27.50 12.63
N GLY A 381 -11.04 -27.36 13.69
CA GLY A 381 -9.93 -28.20 14.10
C GLY A 381 -9.06 -28.84 13.00
N PHE A 382 -7.98 -28.17 12.62
CA PHE A 382 -6.77 -28.89 12.22
C PHE A 382 -5.64 -28.53 13.19
N VAL A 383 -5.20 -29.59 13.90
CA VAL A 383 -4.01 -29.63 14.73
C VAL A 383 -2.82 -29.14 13.91
N SER A 384 -1.98 -28.31 14.55
CA SER A 384 -0.71 -27.84 14.04
C SER A 384 0.13 -28.99 13.48
N SER A 385 0.20 -29.10 12.15
CA SER A 385 1.29 -29.80 11.49
C SER A 385 2.32 -28.76 11.08
N ASP A 386 3.42 -28.77 11.83
CA ASP A 386 4.66 -28.08 11.57
C ASP A 386 5.30 -28.67 10.30
N GLU A 387 4.94 -28.13 9.13
CA GLU A 387 5.68 -28.36 7.89
C GLU A 387 6.03 -26.99 7.27
N GLY A 388 7.33 -26.70 7.25
CA GLY A 388 7.90 -25.51 6.65
C GLY A 388 7.66 -25.46 5.15
N GLY A 389 6.67 -24.66 4.74
CA GLY A 389 6.47 -24.19 3.37
C GLY A 389 6.35 -22.67 3.38
N LYS A 390 7.41 -21.99 2.93
CA LYS A 390 7.43 -20.54 2.67
C LYS A 390 6.33 -20.23 1.63
N HIS A 391 5.61 -19.11 1.82
CA HIS A 391 4.49 -18.55 1.01
C HIS A 391 3.07 -18.91 1.45
N ARG A 392 2.74 -18.57 2.70
CA ARG A 392 1.36 -18.46 3.17
C ARG A 392 0.63 -17.37 2.39
N ASN A 393 -0.48 -17.70 1.71
CA ASN A 393 -1.28 -16.72 0.97
C ASN A 393 -1.82 -15.63 1.92
N LEU A 394 -1.37 -14.37 1.77
CA LEU A 394 -1.71 -13.29 2.71
C LEU A 394 -3.23 -13.09 2.85
N ILE A 395 -4.01 -13.23 1.78
CA ILE A 395 -5.47 -13.09 1.81
C ILE A 395 -6.18 -14.21 2.59
N GLU A 396 -5.55 -15.38 2.77
CA GLU A 396 -6.14 -16.51 3.51
C GLU A 396 -6.01 -16.35 5.03
N THR A 397 -5.18 -15.42 5.51
CA THR A 397 -5.08 -15.15 6.95
C THR A 397 -6.34 -14.42 7.40
N SER A 398 -7.16 -15.07 8.23
CA SER A 398 -8.35 -14.50 8.85
C SER A 398 -7.99 -13.21 9.58
N GLY A 399 -8.28 -12.07 8.95
CA GLY A 399 -7.84 -10.76 9.41
C GLY A 399 -7.37 -9.86 8.27
N GLU A 400 -6.47 -10.39 7.43
CA GLU A 400 -5.94 -9.66 6.28
C GLU A 400 -6.99 -9.41 5.19
N ILE A 401 -7.99 -10.29 5.05
CA ILE A 401 -9.10 -10.09 4.12
C ILE A 401 -9.85 -8.78 4.40
N PHE A 402 -10.00 -8.39 5.67
CA PHE A 402 -10.69 -7.16 6.05
C PHE A 402 -9.82 -5.91 5.81
N ASN A 403 -8.49 -6.03 5.88
CA ASN A 403 -7.59 -4.97 5.42
C ASN A 403 -7.76 -4.71 3.92
N TRP A 404 -7.90 -5.77 3.11
CA TRP A 404 -8.15 -5.63 1.67
C TRP A 404 -9.57 -5.12 1.38
N LEU A 405 -10.59 -5.66 2.04
CA LEU A 405 -11.96 -5.18 1.89
C LEU A 405 -12.10 -3.70 2.28
N ALA A 406 -11.37 -3.22 3.30
CA ALA A 406 -11.37 -1.82 3.68
C ALA A 406 -10.93 -0.88 2.54
N ILE A 407 -10.02 -1.32 1.66
CA ILE A 407 -9.61 -0.56 0.47
C ILE A 407 -10.78 -0.44 -0.51
N LEU A 408 -11.46 -1.55 -0.80
CA LEU A 408 -12.63 -1.57 -1.69
C LEU A 408 -13.77 -0.74 -1.10
N TRP A 409 -13.99 -0.82 0.21
CA TRP A 409 -15.00 -0.03 0.90
C TRP A 409 -14.67 1.45 0.86
N GLU A 410 -13.43 1.85 1.14
CA GLU A 410 -13.01 3.24 1.06
C GLU A 410 -13.23 3.83 -0.33
N ARG A 411 -12.77 3.12 -1.37
CA ARG A 411 -12.98 3.53 -2.77
C ARG A 411 -14.46 3.60 -3.13
N GLY A 412 -15.25 2.61 -2.70
CA GLY A 412 -16.67 2.54 -2.98
C GLY A 412 -17.50 3.61 -2.26
N LEU A 413 -17.17 3.92 -1.00
CA LEU A 413 -17.83 4.95 -0.21
C LEU A 413 -17.48 6.37 -0.67
N GLN A 414 -16.32 6.55 -1.29
CA GLN A 414 -15.90 7.83 -1.90
C GLN A 414 -16.24 7.94 -3.40
N HIS A 415 -17.01 7.00 -3.96
CA HIS A 415 -17.33 7.00 -5.39
C HIS A 415 -18.27 8.17 -5.76
N ASP A 416 -18.06 8.77 -6.94
CA ASP A 416 -18.88 9.87 -7.45
C ASP A 416 -20.38 9.56 -7.59
N ASN A 417 -20.77 8.28 -7.69
CA ASN A 417 -22.15 7.88 -7.86
C ASN A 417 -22.80 7.58 -6.49
N PRO A 418 -23.86 8.31 -6.10
CA PRO A 418 -24.56 8.08 -4.83
C PRO A 418 -25.15 6.68 -4.68
N GLN A 419 -25.57 6.04 -5.79
CA GLN A 419 -26.11 4.67 -5.76
C GLN A 419 -25.03 3.65 -5.40
N VAL A 420 -23.82 3.81 -5.95
CA VAL A 420 -22.68 2.97 -5.58
C VAL A 420 -22.39 3.15 -4.10
N ARG A 421 -22.21 4.38 -3.61
CA ARG A 421 -21.95 4.62 -2.18
C ARG A 421 -22.98 3.94 -1.28
N CYS A 422 -24.27 4.05 -1.60
CA CYS A 422 -25.34 3.37 -0.87
C CYS A 422 -25.23 1.84 -0.91
N LEU A 423 -24.96 1.25 -2.08
CA LEU A 423 -24.75 -0.20 -2.23
C LEU A 423 -23.60 -0.68 -1.34
N ILE A 424 -22.49 0.05 -1.32
CA ILE A 424 -21.29 -0.30 -0.54
C ILE A 424 -21.60 -0.24 0.96
N MET A 425 -22.22 0.86 1.43
CA MET A 425 -22.63 1.01 2.82
C MET A 425 -23.58 -0.13 3.25
N GLN A 426 -24.59 -0.44 2.42
CA GLN A 426 -25.51 -1.55 2.68
C GLN A 426 -24.80 -2.90 2.70
N SER A 427 -23.80 -3.08 1.83
CA SER A 427 -22.98 -4.30 1.81
C SER A 427 -22.18 -4.47 3.09
N ILE A 428 -21.58 -3.40 3.64
CA ILE A 428 -20.81 -3.44 4.90
C ILE A 428 -21.73 -3.80 6.07
N LEU A 429 -22.85 -3.09 6.19
CA LEU A 429 -23.81 -3.28 7.28
C LEU A 429 -24.60 -4.60 7.16
N GLY A 430 -24.69 -5.16 5.95
CA GLY A 430 -25.35 -6.43 5.66
C GLY A 430 -24.49 -7.67 5.93
N ILE A 431 -23.20 -7.52 6.25
CA ILE A 431 -22.34 -8.64 6.64
C ILE A 431 -22.83 -9.21 7.96
N LYS A 432 -22.94 -10.53 8.05
CA LYS A 432 -23.31 -11.23 9.29
C LYS A 432 -22.12 -11.31 10.25
N TRP A 433 -21.78 -10.19 10.86
CA TRP A 433 -20.62 -10.04 11.74
C TRP A 433 -20.64 -11.00 12.94
N LYS A 434 -21.83 -11.34 13.47
CA LYS A 434 -22.01 -12.30 14.58
C LYS A 434 -21.65 -13.73 14.20
N ASP A 435 -21.90 -14.13 12.96
CA ASP A 435 -21.66 -15.50 12.48
C ASP A 435 -20.16 -15.73 12.14
N ASN A 436 -19.38 -14.65 12.01
CA ASN A 436 -17.98 -14.66 11.59
C ASN A 436 -17.00 -14.62 12.78
N GLY A 437 -17.30 -15.22 13.93
CA GLY A 437 -16.32 -15.53 14.99
C GLY A 437 -15.43 -14.36 15.45
N ASN A 438 -16.01 -13.19 15.75
CA ASN A 438 -15.33 -11.96 16.17
C ASN A 438 -14.43 -11.29 15.12
N CYS A 439 -14.58 -11.61 13.82
CA CYS A 439 -13.84 -10.95 12.74
C CYS A 439 -14.08 -9.43 12.62
N ALA A 440 -15.02 -8.84 13.36
CA ALA A 440 -15.23 -7.39 13.36
C ALA A 440 -13.96 -6.63 13.77
N ASN A 441 -13.19 -7.12 14.76
CA ASN A 441 -11.93 -6.47 15.19
C ASN A 441 -10.79 -6.54 14.16
N SER A 442 -11.00 -7.27 13.06
CA SER A 442 -10.03 -7.34 11.95
C SER A 442 -10.18 -6.19 10.96
N VAL A 443 -11.28 -5.43 11.04
CA VAL A 443 -11.43 -4.21 10.25
C VAL A 443 -10.45 -3.15 10.75
N PRO A 444 -9.69 -2.47 9.87
CA PRO A 444 -8.75 -1.43 10.29
C PRO A 444 -9.43 -0.29 11.06
N GLU A 445 -8.83 0.10 12.19
CA GLU A 445 -9.29 1.25 12.96
C GLU A 445 -9.24 2.55 12.15
N SER A 446 -8.24 2.71 11.28
CA SER A 446 -8.11 3.86 10.38
C SER A 446 -9.30 4.00 9.43
N PHE A 447 -9.82 2.89 8.91
CA PHE A 447 -11.03 2.87 8.10
C PHE A 447 -12.25 3.24 8.94
N MET A 448 -12.36 2.66 10.14
CA MET A 448 -13.49 2.87 11.05
C MET A 448 -13.62 4.33 11.49
N LEU A 449 -12.52 4.97 11.89
CA LEU A 449 -12.51 6.37 12.34
C LEU A 449 -12.40 7.38 11.19
N GLY A 450 -12.03 6.94 9.99
CA GLY A 450 -11.91 7.76 8.79
C GLY A 450 -13.07 7.57 7.82
N SER A 451 -12.83 6.81 6.76
CA SER A 451 -13.73 6.62 5.62
C SER A 451 -15.15 6.16 6.00
N PHE A 452 -15.28 5.30 7.02
CA PHE A 452 -16.59 4.86 7.50
C PHE A 452 -17.38 5.99 8.15
N LEU A 453 -16.78 6.80 9.04
CA LEU A 453 -17.46 7.95 9.65
C LEU A 453 -17.74 9.06 8.63
N GLN A 454 -16.86 9.27 7.66
CA GLN A 454 -17.11 10.20 6.57
C GLN A 454 -18.33 9.77 5.76
N ALA A 455 -18.44 8.48 5.45
CA ALA A 455 -19.61 7.94 4.76
C ALA A 455 -20.87 8.00 5.64
N LEU A 456 -20.79 7.66 6.93
CA LEU A 456 -21.90 7.81 7.87
C LEU A 456 -22.38 9.27 7.97
N ASN A 457 -21.51 10.24 7.67
CA ASN A 457 -21.88 11.64 7.65
C ASN A 457 -22.60 12.07 6.35
N ASP A 458 -22.49 11.28 5.28
CA ASP A 458 -23.06 11.60 3.98
C ASP A 458 -24.60 11.45 3.98
N PRO A 459 -25.36 12.53 3.68
CA PRO A 459 -26.83 12.50 3.67
C PRO A 459 -27.44 11.45 2.72
N VAL A 460 -26.70 10.98 1.70
CA VAL A 460 -27.18 9.99 0.72
C VAL A 460 -27.65 8.69 1.38
N HIS A 461 -27.07 8.32 2.52
CA HIS A 461 -27.40 7.08 3.23
C HIS A 461 -28.61 7.20 4.17
N HIS A 462 -29.21 8.37 4.31
CA HIS A 462 -30.19 8.68 5.36
C HIS A 462 -31.53 9.16 4.80
N LYS A 463 -32.05 8.47 3.77
CA LYS A 463 -33.25 8.88 3.03
C LYS A 463 -34.50 9.01 3.92
N GLU A 464 -34.59 8.18 4.95
CA GLU A 464 -35.69 8.10 5.91
C GLU A 464 -35.52 8.99 7.15
N PHE A 465 -34.37 9.65 7.31
CA PHE A 465 -34.05 10.41 8.51
C PHE A 465 -34.94 11.65 8.65
N GLY A 466 -35.55 11.81 9.83
CA GLY A 466 -36.43 12.93 10.16
C GLY A 466 -37.85 12.80 9.61
N VAL A 467 -38.15 11.76 8.81
CA VAL A 467 -39.49 11.50 8.29
C VAL A 467 -40.42 11.19 9.47
N LYS A 468 -41.55 11.91 9.56
CA LYS A 468 -42.51 11.82 10.68
C LYS A 468 -41.90 12.08 12.08
N GLY A 469 -40.76 12.80 12.15
CA GLY A 469 -40.09 13.10 13.41
C GLY A 469 -39.26 11.94 13.98
N VAL A 470 -39.01 10.89 13.19
CA VAL A 470 -38.11 9.79 13.57
C VAL A 470 -36.68 10.18 13.20
N TYR A 471 -35.81 10.35 14.19
CA TYR A 471 -34.40 10.69 13.99
C TYR A 471 -33.52 9.44 13.97
N SER A 472 -33.92 8.45 13.17
CA SER A 472 -33.17 7.22 12.92
C SER A 472 -33.22 6.88 11.43
N SER A 473 -32.33 6.00 11.00
CA SER A 473 -32.30 5.39 9.67
C SER A 473 -31.72 3.99 9.78
N ARG A 474 -31.99 3.11 8.80
CA ARG A 474 -31.42 1.76 8.74
C ARG A 474 -29.89 1.79 8.77
N THR A 475 -29.30 2.81 8.14
CA THR A 475 -27.85 3.03 8.16
C THR A 475 -27.35 3.34 9.57
N ILE A 476 -28.06 4.19 10.33
CA ILE A 476 -27.69 4.53 11.72
C ILE A 476 -27.81 3.29 12.61
N GLU A 477 -28.91 2.55 12.50
CA GLU A 477 -29.16 1.33 13.28
C GLU A 477 -28.08 0.26 12.98
N GLY A 478 -27.84 -0.02 11.70
CA GLY A 478 -26.82 -0.98 11.29
C GLY A 478 -25.40 -0.55 11.69
N ALA A 479 -25.07 0.74 11.59
CA ALA A 479 -23.78 1.25 12.02
C ALA A 479 -23.59 1.13 13.54
N ALA A 480 -24.63 1.44 14.33
CA ALA A 480 -24.60 1.29 15.78
C ALA A 480 -24.44 -0.18 16.20
N GLU A 481 -25.14 -1.11 15.54
CA GLU A 481 -25.00 -2.55 15.79
C GLU A 481 -23.58 -3.04 15.42
N PHE A 482 -23.07 -2.62 14.27
CA PHE A 482 -21.72 -2.99 13.82
C PHE A 482 -20.65 -2.46 14.78
N LEU A 483 -20.74 -1.20 15.21
CA LEU A 483 -19.77 -0.59 16.11
C LEU A 483 -19.83 -1.17 17.53
N HIS A 484 -21.00 -1.59 17.99
CA HIS A 484 -21.12 -2.36 19.22
C HIS A 484 -20.36 -3.69 19.13
N LEU A 485 -20.55 -4.44 18.05
CA LEU A 485 -19.83 -5.70 17.80
C LEU A 485 -18.32 -5.48 17.65
N TYR A 486 -17.91 -4.42 16.95
CA TYR A 486 -16.52 -4.04 16.82
C TYR A 486 -15.90 -3.75 18.20
N ALA A 487 -16.55 -2.88 18.99
CA ALA A 487 -16.12 -2.49 20.32
C ALA A 487 -16.06 -3.66 21.31
N SER A 488 -17.02 -4.60 21.24
CA SER A 488 -17.03 -5.79 22.10
C SER A 488 -15.88 -6.74 21.82
N CYS A 489 -15.32 -6.71 20.61
CA CYS A 489 -14.17 -7.55 20.22
C CYS A 489 -12.80 -6.93 20.57
N LEU A 490 -12.77 -5.72 21.14
CA LEU A 490 -11.54 -5.03 21.54
C LEU A 490 -11.15 -5.30 23.00
N SER A 491 -9.85 -5.39 23.25
CA SER A 491 -9.32 -5.37 24.62
C SER A 491 -9.63 -4.04 25.29
N SER A 492 -9.70 -4.01 26.64
CA SER A 492 -10.07 -2.81 27.39
C SER A 492 -9.27 -1.57 26.96
N ARG A 493 -7.93 -1.67 26.88
CA ARG A 493 -7.08 -0.55 26.47
C ARG A 493 -7.35 -0.09 25.02
N LYS A 494 -7.54 -1.00 24.07
CA LYS A 494 -7.84 -0.65 22.67
C LYS A 494 -9.23 -0.03 22.53
N TRP A 495 -10.19 -0.53 23.29
CA TRP A 495 -11.54 0.02 23.35
C TRP A 495 -11.53 1.47 23.84
N ILE A 496 -10.77 1.81 24.89
CA ILE A 496 -10.64 3.18 25.40
C ILE A 496 -10.13 4.14 24.33
N VAL A 497 -9.05 3.76 23.64
CA VAL A 497 -8.43 4.57 22.58
C VAL A 497 -9.41 4.75 21.41
N PHE A 498 -10.00 3.65 20.95
CA PHE A 498 -10.98 3.66 19.87
C PHE A 498 -12.20 4.53 20.19
N PHE A 499 -12.76 4.36 21.39
CA PHE A 499 -13.94 5.09 21.85
C PHE A 499 -13.65 6.60 21.97
N SER A 500 -12.48 6.97 22.50
CA SER A 500 -12.04 8.36 22.57
C SER A 500 -11.82 8.96 21.18
N GLY A 501 -11.28 8.17 20.24
CA GLY A 501 -11.14 8.55 18.83
C GLY A 501 -12.49 8.76 18.15
N LEU A 502 -13.45 7.85 18.38
CA LEU A 502 -14.81 7.91 17.85
C LEU A 502 -15.54 9.16 18.35
N ALA A 503 -15.49 9.45 19.66
CA ALA A 503 -16.07 10.66 20.23
C ALA A 503 -15.38 11.93 19.70
N SER A 504 -14.07 11.89 19.49
CA SER A 504 -13.29 13.02 18.99
C SER A 504 -13.49 13.29 17.50
N ALA A 505 -14.10 12.38 16.74
CA ALA A 505 -14.37 12.57 15.31
C ALA A 505 -15.19 13.84 15.04
N ALA A 506 -16.11 14.21 15.94
CA ALA A 506 -16.88 15.44 15.82
C ALA A 506 -16.00 16.71 15.79
N LYS A 507 -14.83 16.68 16.44
CA LYS A 507 -13.88 17.81 16.43
C LYS A 507 -13.11 17.96 15.12
N GLN A 508 -13.04 16.89 14.32
CA GLN A 508 -12.20 16.83 13.12
C GLN A 508 -12.95 17.27 11.85
N GLN A 509 -14.27 17.13 11.83
CA GLN A 509 -15.10 17.51 10.67
C GLN A 509 -16.50 17.96 11.09
N SER A 510 -17.15 18.77 10.24
CA SER A 510 -18.55 19.15 10.45
C SER A 510 -19.49 18.00 10.10
N PHE A 511 -20.45 17.71 10.97
CA PHE A 511 -21.46 16.68 10.73
C PHE A 511 -22.78 17.25 10.22
N SER A 512 -23.41 16.52 9.29
CA SER A 512 -24.80 16.72 8.89
C SER A 512 -25.73 16.31 10.05
N ARG A 513 -27.02 16.67 9.97
CA ARG A 513 -27.98 16.29 11.02
C ARG A 513 -28.09 14.78 11.20
N ALA A 514 -28.16 14.05 10.09
CA ALA A 514 -28.24 12.60 10.14
C ALA A 514 -26.91 11.98 10.59
N GLY A 515 -25.80 12.52 10.10
CA GLY A 515 -24.46 12.10 10.48
C GLY A 515 -24.15 12.28 11.97
N LEU A 516 -24.49 13.44 12.54
CA LEU A 516 -24.25 13.73 13.96
C LEU A 516 -25.09 12.82 14.86
N MET A 517 -26.35 12.58 14.50
CA MET A 517 -27.21 11.61 15.20
C MET A 517 -26.66 10.18 15.06
N GLY A 518 -26.19 9.81 13.86
CA GLY A 518 -25.54 8.53 13.61
C GLY A 518 -24.30 8.34 14.46
N LEU A 519 -23.43 9.34 14.53
CA LEU A 519 -22.25 9.34 15.40
C LEU A 519 -22.65 9.19 16.88
N ALA A 520 -23.63 9.95 17.35
CA ALA A 520 -24.09 9.87 18.74
C ALA A 520 -24.65 8.48 19.09
N GLU A 521 -25.46 7.88 18.20
CA GLU A 521 -25.98 6.52 18.37
C GLU A 521 -24.84 5.49 18.39
N CYS A 522 -23.87 5.63 17.49
CA CYS A 522 -22.71 4.76 17.40
C CYS A 522 -21.84 4.84 18.65
N ILE A 523 -21.64 6.03 19.21
CA ILE A 523 -20.93 6.25 20.47
C ILE A 523 -21.70 5.58 21.62
N ALA A 524 -23.01 5.81 21.74
CA ALA A 524 -23.81 5.16 22.78
C ALA A 524 -23.73 3.62 22.68
N SER A 525 -23.86 3.07 21.48
CA SER A 525 -23.81 1.63 21.23
C SER A 525 -22.43 1.01 21.53
N ALA A 526 -21.34 1.72 21.19
CA ALA A 526 -19.97 1.29 21.49
C ALA A 526 -19.60 1.43 22.97
N ALA A 527 -20.31 2.27 23.72
CA ALA A 527 -20.15 2.43 25.17
C ALA A 527 -20.68 1.21 25.94
N CYS A 528 -21.73 0.56 25.44
CA CYS A 528 -22.29 -0.64 26.04
C CYS A 528 -21.37 -1.84 25.84
N ARG A 529 -20.54 -2.21 26.83
CA ARG A 529 -19.81 -3.49 26.80
C ARG A 529 -20.75 -4.63 27.19
N VAL A 530 -20.82 -5.67 26.36
CA VAL A 530 -21.41 -6.95 26.77
C VAL A 530 -20.52 -7.54 27.88
N ARG A 531 -21.06 -7.69 29.09
CA ARG A 531 -20.43 -8.53 30.11
C ARG A 531 -20.49 -9.97 29.58
N THR A 532 -19.36 -10.55 29.20
CA THR A 532 -19.24 -12.02 29.13
C THR A 532 -19.29 -12.54 30.56
N HIS A 533 -20.49 -12.67 31.11
CA HIS A 533 -20.71 -13.53 32.27
C HIS A 533 -20.72 -14.97 31.75
N ASP A 534 -19.73 -15.75 32.20
CA ASP A 534 -19.89 -17.19 32.27
C ASP A 534 -21.17 -17.48 33.07
N ASN A 535 -22.14 -18.12 32.41
CA ASN A 535 -23.30 -18.81 32.98
C ASN A 535 -23.96 -18.16 34.22
N GLU A 536 -24.77 -17.13 34.02
CA GLU A 536 -25.87 -16.86 34.96
C GLU A 536 -27.19 -16.86 34.19
N THR A 537 -27.97 -17.91 34.44
CA THR A 537 -29.31 -18.15 33.91
C THR A 537 -30.27 -17.00 34.24
N GLU A 538 -31.26 -16.78 33.36
CA GLU A 538 -32.26 -15.69 33.36
C GLU A 538 -33.18 -15.55 34.60
N ALA A 539 -32.80 -16.04 35.77
CA ALA A 539 -33.64 -16.01 36.97
C ALA A 539 -33.32 -14.90 37.99
N GLU A 540 -32.20 -14.18 37.89
CA GLU A 540 -31.83 -13.14 38.86
C GLU A 540 -31.96 -11.72 38.28
N ARG A 541 -33.20 -11.33 37.98
CA ARG A 541 -33.55 -9.93 37.72
C ARG A 541 -34.33 -9.38 38.92
N GLU A 542 -33.73 -9.46 40.11
CA GLU A 542 -34.24 -8.78 41.31
C GLU A 542 -33.53 -7.43 41.52
N GLU A 543 -34.25 -6.48 42.11
CA GLU A 543 -33.87 -5.07 42.32
C GLU A 543 -32.51 -4.93 43.00
N VAL A 544 -31.48 -4.65 42.18
CA VAL A 544 -30.14 -4.31 42.68
C VAL A 544 -30.14 -2.85 43.13
N THR A 545 -29.73 -2.59 44.37
CA THR A 545 -29.69 -1.23 44.92
C THR A 545 -28.59 -0.37 44.27
N PHE A 546 -28.76 0.96 44.26
CA PHE A 546 -27.82 1.92 43.63
C PHE A 546 -26.36 1.75 44.11
N ALA A 547 -26.17 1.33 45.38
CA ALA A 547 -24.85 1.08 45.96
C ALA A 547 -24.20 -0.21 45.43
N GLU A 548 -24.99 -1.24 45.11
CA GLU A 548 -24.52 -2.49 44.50
C GLU A 548 -24.26 -2.32 43.00
N MET A 549 -25.03 -1.46 42.32
CA MET A 549 -24.75 -1.03 40.94
C MET A 549 -23.40 -0.32 40.84
N ALA A 550 -23.14 0.63 41.76
CA ALA A 550 -21.86 1.32 41.86
C ALA A 550 -20.71 0.33 42.10
N GLN A 551 -20.84 -0.63 43.02
CA GLN A 551 -19.79 -1.64 43.31
C GLN A 551 -19.53 -2.61 42.14
N ARG A 552 -20.53 -2.92 41.31
CA ARG A 552 -20.41 -3.84 40.16
C ARG A 552 -19.81 -3.18 38.91
N GLU A 553 -19.71 -1.85 38.87
CA GLU A 553 -19.07 -1.04 37.80
C GLU A 553 -17.54 -0.88 38.00
N PHE A 554 -16.99 -1.21 39.17
CA PHE A 554 -15.59 -0.91 39.53
C PHE A 554 -14.50 -1.83 38.95
N ASN A 555 -14.83 -2.81 38.12
CA ASN A 555 -13.84 -3.73 37.53
C ASN A 555 -13.50 -3.42 36.05
N LEU A 556 -13.71 -2.19 35.58
CA LEU A 556 -12.95 -1.72 34.41
C LEU A 556 -11.54 -1.34 34.87
N GLU A 557 -10.56 -2.19 34.56
CA GLU A 557 -9.14 -1.86 34.67
C GLU A 557 -8.88 -0.42 34.18
N SER A 558 -8.42 0.41 35.11
CA SER A 558 -8.11 1.84 35.05
C SER A 558 -8.26 2.54 33.69
N PHE A 559 -9.41 3.14 33.43
CA PHE A 559 -9.53 4.24 32.46
C PHE A 559 -8.78 5.45 33.03
N PRO A 560 -7.65 5.90 32.42
CA PRO A 560 -6.85 6.98 32.98
C PRO A 560 -7.66 8.27 33.15
N GLN A 561 -7.39 8.99 34.24
CA GLN A 561 -8.11 10.23 34.59
C GLN A 561 -8.12 11.25 33.44
N ASN A 562 -6.99 11.40 32.74
CA ASN A 562 -6.86 12.32 31.61
C ASN A 562 -7.74 11.92 30.43
N ASP A 563 -7.91 10.62 30.19
CA ASP A 563 -8.74 10.11 29.10
C ASP A 563 -10.22 10.37 29.39
N LYS A 564 -10.66 10.27 30.66
CA LYS A 564 -12.06 10.58 31.06
C LYS A 564 -12.40 12.05 30.80
N ILE A 565 -11.46 12.95 31.11
CA ILE A 565 -11.62 14.40 30.88
C ILE A 565 -11.67 14.69 29.38
N ALA A 566 -10.74 14.12 28.59
CA ALA A 566 -10.70 14.29 27.14
C ALA A 566 -11.97 13.76 26.47
N LEU A 567 -12.50 12.63 26.97
CA LEU A 567 -13.75 12.06 26.51
C LEU A 567 -14.95 12.97 26.82
N LEU A 568 -15.10 13.45 28.06
CA LEU A 568 -16.17 14.38 28.40
C LEU A 568 -16.10 15.66 27.55
N ASP A 569 -14.91 16.15 27.27
CA ASP A 569 -14.69 17.29 26.37
C ASP A 569 -15.10 16.99 24.92
N ALA A 570 -14.86 15.77 24.43
CA ALA A 570 -15.32 15.32 23.12
C ALA A 570 -16.86 15.18 23.05
N LEU A 571 -17.47 14.57 24.06
CA LEU A 571 -18.93 14.46 24.20
C LEU A 571 -19.60 15.84 24.30
N ARG A 572 -18.98 16.76 25.04
CA ARG A 572 -19.40 18.16 25.12
C ARG A 572 -19.46 18.82 23.74
N PHE A 573 -18.43 18.59 22.92
CA PHE A 573 -18.35 19.15 21.56
C PHE A 573 -19.50 18.66 20.67
N ILE A 574 -19.95 17.41 20.83
CA ILE A 574 -21.10 16.85 20.10
C ILE A 574 -22.40 17.58 20.50
N ILE A 575 -22.59 17.83 21.80
CA ILE A 575 -23.75 18.59 22.31
C ILE A 575 -23.72 20.02 21.76
N GLU A 576 -22.58 20.70 21.77
CA GLU A 576 -22.45 22.04 21.18
C GLU A 576 -22.73 22.03 19.67
N SER A 577 -22.24 21.01 18.95
CA SER A 577 -22.49 20.86 17.51
C SER A 577 -23.99 20.72 17.21
N CYS A 578 -24.75 20.01 18.05
CA CYS A 578 -26.18 19.83 17.81
C CYS A 578 -26.99 21.14 17.94
N LYS A 579 -26.50 22.12 18.72
CA LYS A 579 -27.16 23.43 18.91
C LYS A 579 -27.22 24.28 17.65
N GLN A 580 -26.36 24.00 16.68
CA GLN A 580 -26.40 24.64 15.36
C GLN A 580 -27.71 24.33 14.60
N HIS A 581 -28.47 23.32 15.04
CA HIS A 581 -29.73 22.93 14.43
C HIS A 581 -30.95 23.40 15.25
N PHE A 582 -31.94 24.00 14.59
CA PHE A 582 -33.09 24.64 15.23
C PHE A 582 -34.11 23.68 15.88
N ASN A 583 -34.15 22.40 15.50
CA ASN A 583 -35.21 21.48 15.95
C ASN A 583 -34.93 20.91 17.37
N PRO A 584 -35.76 21.22 18.38
CA PRO A 584 -35.52 20.80 19.76
C PRO A 584 -35.64 19.28 19.96
N ASN A 585 -36.59 18.59 19.30
CA ASN A 585 -36.73 17.15 19.44
C ASN A 585 -35.51 16.40 18.88
N TYR A 586 -34.90 16.94 17.82
CA TYR A 586 -33.63 16.41 17.30
C TYR A 586 -32.48 16.62 18.29
N ARG A 587 -32.31 17.83 18.82
CA ARG A 587 -31.26 18.13 19.82
C ARG A 587 -31.39 17.23 21.04
N LEU A 588 -32.62 17.00 21.48
CA LEU A 588 -32.94 16.12 22.59
C LEU A 588 -32.43 14.69 22.35
N ARG A 589 -32.70 14.11 21.19
CA ARG A 589 -32.22 12.76 20.84
C ARG A 589 -30.69 12.65 20.83
N VAL A 590 -30.01 13.67 20.30
CA VAL A 590 -28.53 13.69 20.32
C VAL A 590 -28.03 13.76 21.77
N CYS A 591 -28.60 14.63 22.60
CA CYS A 591 -28.22 14.76 24.01
C CYS A 591 -28.48 13.46 24.79
N GLU A 592 -29.63 12.81 24.58
CA GLU A 592 -29.97 11.50 25.18
C GLU A 592 -28.86 10.47 24.93
N LYS A 593 -28.42 10.33 23.68
CA LYS A 593 -27.39 9.37 23.31
C LYS A 593 -26.00 9.71 23.84
N VAL A 594 -25.64 10.99 23.83
CA VAL A 594 -24.36 11.44 24.40
C VAL A 594 -24.32 11.23 25.92
N LEU A 595 -25.44 11.48 26.61
CA LEU A 595 -25.55 11.23 28.05
C LEU A 595 -25.54 9.73 28.39
N GLU A 596 -26.27 8.91 27.62
CA GLU A 596 -26.24 7.44 27.72
C GLU A 596 -24.81 6.91 27.63
N ALA A 597 -24.05 7.38 26.64
CA ALA A 597 -22.66 7.01 26.45
C ALA A 597 -21.77 7.46 27.63
N GLY A 598 -21.87 8.74 28.02
CA GLY A 598 -21.07 9.31 29.11
C GLY A 598 -21.31 8.61 30.43
N ALA A 599 -22.57 8.34 30.78
CA ALA A 599 -22.94 7.64 32.01
C ALA A 599 -22.44 6.18 32.03
N SER A 600 -22.36 5.53 30.86
CA SER A 600 -21.92 4.13 30.76
C SER A 600 -20.42 3.93 30.97
N VAL A 601 -19.61 4.98 30.82
CA VAL A 601 -18.13 4.87 30.79
C VAL A 601 -17.42 5.80 31.77
N VAL A 602 -18.10 6.84 32.27
CA VAL A 602 -17.54 7.81 33.22
C VAL A 602 -18.29 7.74 34.54
N CYS A 603 -17.60 7.27 35.58
CA CYS A 603 -18.06 7.41 36.96
C CYS A 603 -17.90 8.87 37.41
N THR A 604 -18.98 9.48 37.90
CA THR A 604 -19.00 10.90 38.33
C THR A 604 -18.10 11.18 39.53
N PHE A 605 -17.80 10.17 40.35
CA PHE A 605 -16.86 10.28 41.47
C PHE A 605 -15.40 10.34 41.02
N ASP A 606 -15.11 9.91 39.80
CA ASP A 606 -13.77 9.86 39.23
C ASP A 606 -13.45 11.10 38.38
N VAL A 607 -14.24 12.17 38.44
CA VAL A 607 -13.99 13.38 37.62
C VAL A 607 -14.11 14.62 38.51
N PRO A 608 -13.22 15.63 38.38
CA PRO A 608 -13.36 16.88 39.13
C PRO A 608 -14.73 17.50 38.87
N LEU A 609 -15.37 17.99 39.95
CA LEU A 609 -16.70 18.57 39.90
C LEU A 609 -16.78 19.71 38.88
N GLU A 610 -15.72 20.49 38.72
CA GLU A 610 -15.63 21.59 37.76
C GLU A 610 -15.79 21.10 36.32
N ILE A 611 -15.16 19.97 35.97
CA ILE A 611 -15.24 19.37 34.63
C ILE A 611 -16.65 18.83 34.38
N LEU A 612 -17.24 18.18 35.38
CA LEU A 612 -18.60 17.65 35.30
C LEU A 612 -19.64 18.76 35.15
N LEU A 613 -19.55 19.83 35.97
CA LEU A 613 -20.42 21.00 35.86
C LEU A 613 -20.26 21.70 34.52
N HIS A 614 -19.03 21.77 34.01
CA HIS A 614 -18.78 22.35 32.70
C HIS A 614 -19.44 21.53 31.58
N PHE A 615 -19.35 20.21 31.63
CA PHE A 615 -20.07 19.32 30.70
C PHE A 615 -21.59 19.53 30.80
N ILE A 616 -22.18 19.47 32.00
CA ILE A 616 -23.62 19.66 32.20
C ILE A 616 -24.10 21.02 31.69
N SER A 617 -23.31 22.08 31.89
CA SER A 617 -23.65 23.45 31.43
C SER A 617 -23.82 23.57 29.91
N THR A 618 -23.34 22.59 29.14
CA THR A 618 -23.49 22.56 27.68
C THR A 618 -24.83 22.00 27.22
N LEU A 619 -25.60 21.33 28.09
CA LEU A 619 -26.93 20.88 27.74
C LEU A 619 -27.86 22.08 27.41
N PRO A 620 -28.72 21.98 26.38
CA PRO A 620 -29.68 23.03 26.08
C PRO A 620 -30.59 23.34 27.28
N ARG A 621 -30.69 24.63 27.65
CA ARG A 621 -31.47 25.08 28.82
C ARG A 621 -32.93 24.65 28.81
N GLU A 622 -33.51 24.54 27.61
CA GLU A 622 -34.86 24.00 27.38
C GLU A 622 -35.08 22.58 27.92
N PHE A 623 -34.01 21.83 28.24
CA PHE A 623 -34.08 20.50 28.84
C PHE A 623 -33.67 20.47 30.32
N THR A 624 -33.00 21.52 30.83
CA THR A 624 -32.49 21.59 32.20
C THR A 624 -33.25 22.56 33.10
N ASP A 625 -34.01 23.49 32.52
CA ASP A 625 -34.80 24.48 33.25
C ASP A 625 -36.04 23.84 33.89
N TYR A 626 -36.47 24.37 35.04
CA TYR A 626 -37.60 23.85 35.83
C TYR A 626 -38.90 23.83 35.00
N GLY A 627 -39.42 22.65 34.70
CA GLY A 627 -40.57 22.42 33.81
C GLY A 627 -40.22 21.89 32.40
N GLY A 628 -38.94 21.65 32.11
CA GLY A 628 -38.47 20.93 30.93
C GLY A 628 -38.85 19.44 30.95
N LYS A 629 -38.76 18.75 29.80
CA LYS A 629 -39.14 17.33 29.65
C LYS A 629 -38.29 16.34 30.45
N TYR A 630 -37.17 16.78 31.01
CA TYR A 630 -36.31 16.01 31.90
C TYR A 630 -36.30 16.67 33.27
N ASN A 631 -36.97 16.05 34.25
CA ASN A 631 -36.53 16.20 35.64
C ASN A 631 -35.26 15.34 35.74
N LEU A 632 -34.10 15.98 35.54
CA LEU A 632 -32.78 15.44 35.87
C LEU A 632 -32.66 15.22 37.38
#